data_AF-A0A4Q2UIT2-F1
#
_entry.id   AF-A0A4Q2UIT2-F1
#
_cell.length_a   1.000
_cell.length_b   1.000
_cell.length_c   1.000
_cell.angle_alpha   90.00
_cell.angle_beta   90.00
_cell.angle_gamma   90.00
#
_symmetry.space_group_name_H-M   'P 1'
#
loop_
_entity.id
_entity.type
_entity.pdbx_description
1 polymer ?
#
loop_
_entity_poly.entity_id
_entity_poly.type
_entity_poly.pdbx_seq_one_letter_code
_entity_poly.pdbx_strand_id
1 'polypeptide(L)' 'MSTNTLIIITGYGSVSPKPTRKAYLNVNPDAAHQRFMREYPNLRSVTSVTVPFEDELTIRAPGDISAY' A
#
# COMPACT_ATOMS: atom_id res chain seq x y z
N MET A 1 17.91 8.03 -13.90
CA MET A 1 16.50 7.60 -13.84
C MET A 1 16.01 7.82 -12.41
N SER A 2 14.82 8.38 -12.22
CA SER A 2 14.28 8.63 -10.88
C SER A 2 13.57 7.37 -10.38
N THR A 3 14.05 6.79 -9.27
CA THR A 3 13.38 5.64 -8.65
C THR A 3 12.04 6.09 -8.06
N ASN A 4 10.95 5.56 -8.60
CA ASN A 4 9.60 5.73 -8.05
C ASN A 4 9.37 4.72 -6.92
N THR A 5 8.46 5.04 -6.02
CA THR A 5 8.13 4.19 -4.88
C THR A 5 6.62 4.04 -4.73
N LEU A 6 6.12 2.80 -4.82
CA LEU A 6 4.74 2.48 -4.48
C LEU A 6 4.67 1.90 -3.08
N ILE A 7 3.85 2.48 -2.21
CA ILE A 7 3.58 1.96 -0.87
C ILE A 7 2.16 1.40 -0.85
N ILE A 8 2.04 0.10 -0.60
CA ILE A 8 0.76 -0.59 -0.48
C ILE A 8 0.50 -0.84 0.99
N ILE A 9 -0.59 -0.28 1.52
CA ILE A 9 -1.01 -0.47 2.90
C ILE A 9 -2.23 -1.38 2.91
N THR A 10 -2.14 -2.45 3.70
CA THR A 10 -3.23 -3.40 3.94
C THR A 10 -3.62 -3.32 5.40
N GLY A 11 -4.90 -3.18 5.69
CA GLY A 11 -5.40 -3.21 7.05
C GLY A 11 -6.57 -4.16 7.25
N TYR A 12 -6.67 -4.69 8.47
CA TYR A 12 -7.71 -5.61 8.91
C TYR A 12 -8.46 -5.01 10.10
N GLY A 13 -9.79 -5.02 10.00
CA GLY A 13 -10.68 -4.65 11.10
C GLY A 13 -10.95 -5.84 12.01
N SER A 14 -11.44 -5.59 13.22
CA SER A 14 -11.77 -6.67 14.18
C SER A 14 -13.00 -7.48 13.79
N VAL A 15 -13.91 -6.90 13.01
CA VAL A 15 -15.23 -7.49 12.69
C VAL A 15 -15.33 -7.92 11.23
N SER A 16 -14.59 -7.26 10.33
CA SER A 16 -14.63 -7.56 8.89
C SER A 16 -13.49 -8.49 8.49
N PRO A 17 -13.77 -9.67 7.92
CA PRO A 17 -12.74 -10.55 7.37
C PRO A 17 -12.13 -10.01 6.08
N LYS A 18 -12.72 -8.97 5.46
CA LYS A 18 -12.22 -8.40 4.21
C LYS A 18 -11.09 -7.40 4.47
N PRO A 19 -9.88 -7.61 3.89
CA PRO A 19 -8.80 -6.65 3.99
C PRO A 19 -9.16 -5.35 3.26
N THR A 20 -8.82 -4.22 3.86
CA THR A 20 -8.83 -2.92 3.19
C THR A 20 -7.44 -2.66 2.65
N ARG A 21 -7.31 -2.37 1.36
CA ARG A 21 -6.03 -2.11 0.71
C ARG A 21 -6.05 -0.77 0.01
N LYS A 22 -4.97 0.00 0.13
CA LYS A 22 -4.77 1.24 -0.61
C LYS A 22 -3.30 1.43 -0.94
N ALA A 23 -3.03 2.01 -2.11
CA ALA A 23 -1.68 2.27 -2.58
C ALA A 23 -1.41 3.77 -2.67
N TYR A 24 -0.17 4.16 -2.39
CA TYR A 24 0.32 5.54 -2.42
C TYR A 24 1.59 5.60 -3.26
N LEU A 25 1.66 6.52 -4.22
CA LEU A 25 2.79 6.67 -5.14
C LEU A 25 3.65 7.87 -4.74
N ASN A 26 4.96 7.67 -4.64
CA ASN A 26 5.96 8.71 -4.37
C ASN A 26 5.65 9.56 -3.12
N VAL A 27 5.17 8.88 -2.07
CA VAL A 27 4.90 9.48 -0.75
C VAL A 27 5.84 8.85 0.28
N ASN A 28 6.16 9.58 1.35
CA ASN A 28 6.85 8.99 2.50
C ASN A 28 5.96 7.90 3.16
N PRO A 29 6.49 6.73 3.54
CA PRO A 29 5.81 5.69 4.33
C PRO A 29 4.96 6.20 5.50
N ASP A 30 5.49 7.11 6.31
CA ASP A 30 4.78 7.62 7.49
C ASP A 30 3.55 8.45 7.11
N ALA A 31 3.71 9.29 6.09
CA ALA A 31 2.61 10.11 5.57
C ALA A 31 1.54 9.25 4.88
N ALA A 32 1.95 8.19 4.17
CA ALA A 32 1.03 7.21 3.60
C ALA A 32 0.24 6.47 4.70
N HIS A 33 0.92 6.06 5.77
CA HIS A 33 0.31 5.38 6.91
C HIS A 33 -0.70 6.26 7.65
N GLN A 34 -0.32 7.51 7.96
CA GLN A 34 -1.22 8.46 8.61
C GLN A 34 -2.48 8.74 7.77
N ARG A 35 -2.32 8.91 6.45
CA ARG A 35 -3.46 9.09 5.53
C ARG A 35 -4.39 7.88 5.52
N PHE A 36 -3.82 6.67 5.50
CA PHE A 36 -4.58 5.43 5.55
C PHE A 36 -5.37 5.28 6.85
N MET A 37 -4.72 5.51 8.00
CA MET A 37 -5.38 5.44 9.30
C MET A 37 -6.47 6.50 9.48
N ARG A 38 -6.31 7.68 8.87
CA ARG A 38 -7.34 8.72 8.89
C ARG A 38 -8.59 8.34 8.11
N GLU A 39 -8.42 7.67 6.97
CA GLU A 39 -9.56 7.16 6.18
C GLU A 39 -10.21 5.92 6.80
N TYR A 40 -9.42 5.08 7.45
CA TYR A 40 -9.86 3.81 8.02
C TYR A 40 -9.52 3.68 9.51
N PRO A 41 -10.11 4.52 10.38
CA PRO A 41 -9.73 4.61 11.80
C PRO A 41 -10.03 3.35 12.61
N ASN A 42 -10.92 2.47 12.12
CA ASN A 42 -11.35 1.27 12.82
C ASN A 42 -10.49 0.02 12.52
N LEU A 43 -9.45 0.16 11.67
CA LEU A 43 -8.53 -0.93 11.38
C LEU A 43 -7.52 -1.08 12.53
N ARG A 44 -7.28 -2.32 12.97
CA ARG A 44 -6.38 -2.60 14.11
C ARG A 44 -5.02 -3.10 13.67
N SER A 45 -5.01 -4.02 12.73
CA SER A 45 -3.77 -4.57 12.18
C SER A 45 -3.54 -3.92 10.83
N VAL A 46 -2.42 -3.22 10.69
CA VAL A 46 -2.04 -2.54 9.45
C VAL A 46 -0.62 -2.94 9.10
N THR A 47 -0.43 -3.38 7.86
CA THR A 47 0.87 -3.74 7.29
C THR A 47 1.10 -2.92 6.03
N SER A 48 2.36 -2.61 5.75
CA SER A 48 2.75 -1.85 4.55
C SER A 48 3.87 -2.57 3.81
N VAL A 49 3.79 -2.57 2.48
CA VAL A 49 4.83 -3.07 1.59
C VAL A 49 5.27 -1.92 0.69
N THR A 50 6.57 -1.69 0.62
CA THR A 50 7.18 -0.65 -0.23
C THR A 50 7.84 -1.32 -1.42
N VAL A 51 7.45 -0.88 -2.63
CA VAL A 51 7.94 -1.43 -3.89
C VAL A 51 8.63 -0.29 -4.66
N PRO A 52 9.97 -0.29 -4.72
CA PRO A 52 10.70 0.59 -5.63
C PRO A 52 10.56 0.09 -7.07
N PHE A 53 10.41 1.00 -8.01
CA PHE A 53 10.40 0.70 -9.45
C PHE A 53 10.97 1.88 -10.23
N GLU A 54 11.40 1.64 -11.46
CA GLU A 54 11.95 2.68 -12.32
C GLU A 54 10.83 3.29 -13.16
N ASP A 55 10.60 2.76 -14.37
CA ASP A 55 9.65 3.35 -15.33
C ASP A 55 8.30 2.63 -15.35
N GLU A 56 8.29 1.30 -15.17
CA GLU A 56 7.06 0.50 -15.25
C GLU A 56 6.88 -0.44 -14.05
N LEU A 57 5.63 -0.53 -13.59
CA LEU A 57 5.20 -1.44 -12.54
C LEU A 57 3.93 -2.16 -12.98
N THR A 58 3.96 -3.49 -13.00
CA THR A 58 2.79 -4.30 -13.35
C THR A 58 2.24 -5.01 -12.12
N ILE A 59 0.94 -4.82 -11.84
CA ILE A 59 0.20 -5.53 -10.79
C ILE A 59 -0.76 -6.51 -11.47
N ARG A 60 -0.48 -7.82 -11.35
CA ARG A 60 -1.28 -8.88 -11.98
C ARG A 60 -2.44 -9.31 -11.08
N ALA A 61 -3.49 -9.89 -11.65
CA ALA A 61 -4.63 -10.45 -10.92
C ALA A 61 -4.28 -11.83 -10.33
N PRO A 62 -3.39 -11.86 -9.31
CA PRO A 62 -3.79 -12.18 -7.93
C PRO A 62 -3.12 -11.30 -6.85
N GLY A 63 -2.58 -10.13 -7.23
CA GLY A 63 -1.79 -9.25 -6.36
C GLY A 63 -0.28 -9.49 -6.46
N ASP A 64 0.17 -10.16 -7.51
CA ASP A 64 1.59 -10.34 -7.82
C ASP A 64 2.15 -9.03 -8.38
N ILE A 65 3.28 -8.59 -7.83
CA ILE A 65 3.89 -7.29 -8.12
C ILE A 65 5.25 -7.54 -8.76
N SER A 66 5.37 -7.19 -10.04
CA SER A 66 6.63 -7.24 -10.78
C SER A 66 7.02 -5.83 -11.21
N ALA A 67 8.19 -5.39 -10.77
CA ALA A 67 8.88 -4.22 -11.34
C ALA A 67 9.75 -4.69 -12.51
N TYR A 68 9.76 -3.94 -13.60
CA TYR A 68 10.57 -4.19 -14.79
C TYR A 68 11.44 -2.98 -15.10
#